data_AF-A0A6H1WZN7-F1
#
_entry.id   AF-A0A6H1WZN7-F1
#
_cell.length_a   1.000
_cell.length_b   1.000
_cell.length_c   1.000
_cell.angle_alpha   90.00
_cell.angle_beta   90.00
_cell.angle_gamma   90.00
#
_symmetry.space_group_name_H-M   'P 1'
#
loop_
_entity.id
_entity.type
_entity.pdbx_description
1 polymer ?
#
loop_
_entity_poly.entity_id
_entity_poly.type
_entity_poly.pdbx_seq_one_letter_code
_entity_poly.pdbx_strand_id
1 'polypeptide(L)'
;MRKSINNKLIQKLIISLQILYILLFFATSIIDNIYYTFWASIIIGIISLILSIINAINKGNFKVLFILISIVEILFTVFVYLLPEAGIPALIRLF
;
A
#
# COMPACT_ATOMS: atom_id res chain seq x y z
N MET A 1 16.86 -19.77 -17.38
CA MET A 1 17.27 -18.37 -17.15
C MET A 1 16.09 -17.37 -17.09
N ARG A 2 14.95 -17.60 -17.76
CA ARG A 2 13.81 -16.65 -17.85
C ARG A 2 13.06 -16.35 -16.53
N LYS A 3 12.99 -17.32 -15.61
CA LYS A 3 12.23 -17.22 -14.35
C LYS A 3 12.80 -16.17 -13.37
N SER A 4 14.11 -15.89 -13.43
CA SER A 4 14.77 -14.91 -12.54
C SER A 4 14.56 -13.45 -12.97
N ILE A 5 14.42 -13.19 -14.29
CA ILE A 5 14.20 -11.85 -14.83
C ILE A 5 12.81 -11.34 -14.45
N ASN A 6 11.78 -12.20 -14.55
CA ASN A 6 10.42 -11.84 -14.17
C ASN A 6 10.30 -11.50 -12.67
N ASN A 7 11.01 -12.22 -11.80
CA ASN A 7 10.99 -11.93 -10.36
C ASN A 7 11.61 -10.55 -10.03
N LYS A 8 12.67 -10.15 -10.73
CA LYS A 8 13.28 -8.81 -10.54
C LYS A 8 12.36 -7.68 -11.02
N LEU A 9 11.63 -7.88 -12.12
CA LEU A 9 10.66 -6.91 -12.61
C LEU A 9 9.49 -6.75 -11.63
N ILE A 10 8.95 -7.87 -11.13
CA ILE A 10 7.87 -7.85 -10.13
C ILE A 10 8.33 -7.14 -8.86
N GLN A 11 9.55 -7.40 -8.39
CA GLN A 11 10.12 -6.68 -7.23
C GLN A 11 10.21 -5.17 -7.45
N LYS A 12 10.70 -4.73 -8.62
CA LYS A 12 10.74 -3.29 -8.95
C LYS A 12 9.35 -2.67 -8.96
N LEU A 13 8.36 -3.39 -9.48
CA LEU A 13 6.98 -2.92 -9.55
C LEU A 13 6.35 -2.81 -8.16
N ILE A 14 6.59 -3.78 -7.26
CA ILE A 14 6.18 -3.70 -5.86
C ILE A 14 6.80 -2.50 -5.17
N ILE A 15 8.12 -2.30 -5.30
CA ILE A 15 8.82 -1.16 -4.71
C ILE A 15 8.25 0.16 -5.24
N SER A 16 7.97 0.24 -6.55
CA SER A 16 7.35 1.41 -7.15
C SER A 16 5.95 1.69 -6.61
N LEU A 17 5.14 0.65 -6.35
CA LEU A 17 3.81 0.79 -5.76
C LEU A 17 3.88 1.27 -4.31
N GLN A 18 4.81 0.73 -3.52
CA GLN A 18 5.01 1.15 -2.12
C GLN A 18 5.50 2.61 -2.05
N ILE A 19 6.41 3.02 -2.93
CA ILE A 19 6.83 4.42 -3.05
C ILE A 19 5.67 5.31 -3.48
N LEU A 20 4.87 4.86 -4.46
CA LEU A 20 3.69 5.59 -4.93
C LEU A 20 2.66 5.78 -3.80
N TYR A 21 2.47 4.77 -2.95
CA TYR A 21 1.63 4.87 -1.77
C TYR A 21 2.11 5.98 -0.83
N ILE A 22 3.40 6.00 -0.49
CA ILE A 22 3.99 7.03 0.38
C ILE A 22 3.82 8.43 -0.23
N LEU A 23 4.07 8.58 -1.54
CA LEU A 23 3.88 9.83 -2.24
C LEU A 23 2.42 10.30 -2.22
N LEU A 24 1.47 9.37 -2.44
CA LEU A 24 0.04 9.67 -2.38
C LEU A 24 -0.39 10.10 -0.97
N PHE A 25 0.17 9.47 0.06
CA PHE A 25 -0.07 9.87 1.45
C PHE A 25 0.37 11.32 1.70
N PHE A 26 1.59 11.70 1.31
CA PHE A 26 2.04 13.09 1.45
C PHE A 26 1.27 14.07 0.55
N ALA A 27 0.82 13.63 -0.62
CA ALA A 27 -0.01 14.44 -1.50
C ALA A 27 -1.44 14.64 -0.96
N THR A 28 -1.85 13.92 0.08
CA THR A 28 -3.19 14.08 0.68
C THR A 28 -3.41 15.50 1.23
N SER A 29 -2.35 16.21 1.66
CA SER A 29 -2.47 17.61 2.07
C SER A 29 -2.71 18.59 0.92
N ILE A 30 -2.53 18.15 -0.33
CA ILE A 30 -2.67 18.96 -1.55
C ILE A 30 -3.94 18.59 -2.32
N ILE A 31 -4.39 17.33 -2.20
CA ILE A 31 -5.57 16.82 -2.91
C ILE A 31 -6.81 17.10 -2.07
N ASP A 32 -7.68 18.00 -2.54
CA ASP A 32 -8.91 18.40 -1.83
C ASP A 32 -9.94 17.27 -1.61
N ASN A 33 -9.81 16.14 -2.33
CA ASN A 33 -10.74 15.03 -2.24
C ASN A 33 -10.19 13.88 -1.39
N ILE A 34 -10.52 13.90 -0.10
CA ILE A 34 -10.06 12.90 0.87
C ILE A 34 -10.60 11.48 0.62
N TYR A 35 -11.78 11.37 0.01
CA TYR A 35 -12.33 10.07 -0.39
C TYR A 35 -11.53 9.47 -1.53
N TYR A 36 -11.11 10.30 -2.49
CA TYR A 36 -10.26 9.85 -3.60
C TYR A 36 -8.92 9.34 -3.09
N THR A 37 -8.25 10.08 -2.20
CA THR A 37 -6.94 9.69 -1.66
C THR A 37 -7.03 8.40 -0.84
N PHE A 38 -8.10 8.22 -0.07
CA PHE A 38 -8.38 6.98 0.64
C PHE A 38 -8.54 5.78 -0.29
N TRP A 39 -9.45 5.87 -1.26
CA TRP A 39 -9.70 4.76 -2.18
C TRP A 39 -8.46 4.42 -3.02
N ALA A 40 -7.75 5.43 -3.51
CA ALA A 40 -6.50 5.24 -4.23
C ALA A 40 -5.43 4.55 -3.36
N SER A 41 -5.29 4.97 -2.10
CA SER A 41 -4.35 4.37 -1.14
C SER A 41 -4.67 2.90 -0.86
N ILE A 42 -5.96 2.57 -0.64
CA ILE A 42 -6.42 1.19 -0.45
C ILE A 42 -6.15 0.34 -1.70
N ILE A 43 -6.49 0.84 -2.88
CA ILE A 43 -6.30 0.10 -4.14
C ILE A 43 -4.82 -0.20 -4.36
N ILE A 44 -3.93 0.79 -4.17
CA ILE A 44 -2.48 0.61 -4.29
C ILE A 44 -1.98 -0.43 -3.28
N GLY A 45 -2.41 -0.33 -2.01
CA GLY A 45 -2.03 -1.27 -0.96
C GLY A 45 -2.45 -2.71 -1.26
N ILE A 46 -3.69 -2.92 -1.74
CA ILE A 46 -4.19 -4.25 -2.10
C ILE A 46 -3.42 -4.83 -3.30
N ILE A 47 -3.18 -4.04 -4.34
CA ILE A 47 -2.41 -4.47 -5.52
C ILE A 47 -0.98 -4.83 -5.11
N SER A 48 -0.35 -3.99 -4.28
CA SER A 48 0.98 -4.21 -3.70
C SER A 48 1.04 -5.52 -2.91
N LEU A 49 0.01 -5.80 -2.09
CA LEU A 49 -0.10 -7.03 -1.31
C LEU A 49 -0.20 -8.28 -2.20
N ILE A 50 -1.09 -8.26 -3.20
CA ILE A 50 -1.29 -9.39 -4.13
C ILE A 50 0.02 -9.71 -4.86
N LEU A 51 0.68 -8.69 -5.40
CA LEU A 51 1.97 -8.87 -6.08
C LEU A 51 3.06 -9.39 -5.14
N SER A 52 3.08 -8.93 -3.90
CA SER A 52 4.02 -9.37 -2.88
C SER A 52 3.82 -10.86 -2.53
N ILE A 53 2.57 -11.31 -2.39
CA ILE A 53 2.23 -12.72 -2.17
C ILE A 53 2.67 -13.58 -3.36
N ILE A 54 2.33 -13.17 -4.60
CA ILE A 54 2.74 -13.88 -5.82
C ILE A 54 4.27 -13.99 -5.91
N ASN A 55 4.99 -12.93 -5.54
CA ASN A 55 6.45 -12.94 -5.54
C ASN A 55 7.02 -13.85 -4.45
N ALA A 56 6.44 -13.88 -3.25
CA ALA A 56 6.92 -14.66 -2.10
C ALA A 56 6.80 -16.18 -2.28
N ILE A 57 5.84 -16.65 -3.08
CA ILE A 57 5.70 -18.07 -3.45
C ILE A 57 6.98 -18.60 -4.14
N ASN A 58 7.75 -17.74 -4.80
CA ASN A 58 9.05 -18.09 -5.35
C ASN A 58 10.14 -17.93 -4.26
N LYS A 59 10.69 -19.05 -3.73
CA LYS A 59 11.73 -19.16 -2.67
C LYS A 59 12.65 -17.92 -2.52
N GLY A 60 12.62 -17.27 -1.34
CA GLY A 60 13.58 -16.25 -0.90
C GLY A 60 13.12 -15.43 0.32
N ASN A 61 13.96 -15.31 1.36
CA ASN A 61 13.60 -14.70 2.66
C ASN A 61 13.22 -13.20 2.59
N PHE A 62 13.84 -12.42 1.69
CA PHE A 62 13.59 -10.97 1.57
C PHE A 62 12.19 -10.62 1.04
N LYS A 63 11.44 -11.60 0.52
CA LYS A 63 10.15 -11.33 -0.13
C LYS A 63 8.99 -11.16 0.85
N VAL A 64 9.15 -11.70 2.06
CA VAL A 64 8.17 -11.56 3.15
C VAL A 64 8.10 -10.11 3.64
N LEU A 65 9.22 -9.36 3.55
CA LEU A 65 9.26 -7.94 3.92
C LEU A 65 8.28 -7.10 3.09
N PHE A 66 8.14 -7.39 1.79
CA PHE A 66 7.19 -6.68 0.94
C PHE A 66 5.76 -6.89 1.40
N ILE A 67 5.41 -8.12 1.81
CA ILE A 67 4.08 -8.44 2.36
C ILE A 67 3.85 -7.64 3.65
N LEU A 68 4.82 -7.63 4.56
CA LEU A 68 4.70 -6.89 5.82
C LEU A 68 4.51 -5.39 5.58
N ILE A 69 5.26 -4.80 4.65
CA ILE A 69 5.13 -3.39 4.27
C ILE A 69 3.72 -3.13 3.72
N SER A 70 3.23 -3.96 2.78
CA SER A 70 1.88 -3.78 2.23
C SER A 70 0.77 -3.91 3.28
N ILE A 71 0.92 -4.81 4.26
CA ILE A 71 -0.02 -4.92 5.39
C ILE A 71 0.01 -3.64 6.23
N VAL A 72 1.20 -3.14 6.55
CA VAL A 72 1.35 -1.88 7.31
C VAL A 72 0.73 -0.71 6.55
N GLU A 73 0.93 -0.60 5.23
CA GLU A 73 0.30 0.44 4.40
C GLU A 73 -1.23 0.39 4.47
N ILE A 74 -1.83 -0.79 4.37
CA ILE A 74 -3.29 -0.94 4.46
C ILE A 74 -3.78 -0.58 5.87
N LEU A 75 -3.15 -1.11 6.92
CA LEU A 75 -3.51 -0.81 8.30
C LEU A 75 -3.35 0.67 8.63
N PHE A 76 -2.28 1.29 8.15
CA PHE A 76 -2.03 2.72 8.31
C PHE A 76 -3.10 3.55 7.60
N THR A 77 -3.50 3.17 6.38
CA THR A 77 -4.60 3.83 5.67
C THR A 77 -5.91 3.73 6.45
N VAL A 78 -6.25 2.54 6.94
CA VAL A 78 -7.46 2.33 7.76
C VAL A 78 -7.40 3.16 9.04
N PHE A 79 -6.24 3.19 9.70
CA PHE A 79 -6.02 3.95 10.92
C PHE A 79 -6.21 5.45 10.70
N VAL A 80 -5.50 6.03 9.73
CA VAL A 80 -5.56 7.48 9.48
C VAL A 80 -6.95 7.92 9.01
N TYR A 81 -7.58 7.17 8.11
CA TYR A 81 -8.79 7.65 7.45
C TYR A 81 -10.09 7.29 8.19
N LEU A 82 -10.15 6.13 8.87
CA LEU A 82 -11.39 5.60 9.42
C LEU A 82 -11.46 5.63 10.95
N LEU A 83 -10.32 5.68 11.65
CA LEU A 83 -10.34 5.73 13.12
C LEU A 83 -10.39 7.18 13.60
N PRO A 84 -11.33 7.52 14.51
CA PRO A 84 -11.30 8.80 15.20
C PRO A 84 -10.16 8.83 16.21
N GLU A 85 -9.31 9.85 16.14
CA GLU A 85 -8.20 10.05 17.07
C GLU A 85 -8.63 10.95 18.23
N ALA A 86 -8.76 10.41 19.44
CA ALA A 86 -8.89 11.15 20.72
C ALA A 86 -9.69 12.49 20.66
N GLY A 87 -10.92 12.44 20.14
CA GLY A 87 -11.80 13.62 20.03
C GLY A 87 -11.82 14.31 18.66
N ILE A 88 -10.94 13.90 17.73
CA ILE A 88 -10.95 14.27 16.32
C ILE A 88 -11.83 13.26 15.57
N PRO A 89 -12.85 13.71 14.82
CA PRO A 89 -13.66 12.80 14.01
C PRO A 89 -12.79 12.18 12.90
N ALA A 90 -13.12 10.95 12.50
CA ALA A 90 -12.46 10.30 11.37
C ALA A 90 -12.51 11.19 10.11
N LEU A 91 -11.42 11.18 9.33
CA LEU A 91 -11.32 11.94 8.08
C LEU A 91 -12.40 11.52 7.07
N ILE A 92 -12.80 10.25 7.11
CA ILE A 92 -13.93 9.71 6.34
C ILE A 92 -14.99 9.19 7.30
N ARG A 93 -16.22 9.66 7.12
CA ARG A 93 -17.40 9.10 7.76
C ARG A 93 -18.05 8.12 6.80
N LEU A 94 -18.13 6.85 7.19
CA LEU A 94 -18.74 5.80 6.37
C LEU A 94 -20.28 5.90 6.35
N PHE A 95 -20.89 6.63 7.29
CA PHE A 95 -22.33 6.84 7.43
C PHE A 95 -22.63 8.19 8.11
#